data_AF-A0A945XEC8-F1
#
_entry.id   AF-A0A945XEC8-F1
#
_cell.length_a   1.000
_cell.length_b   1.000
_cell.length_c   1.000
_cell.angle_alpha   90.00
_cell.angle_beta   90.00
_cell.angle_gamma   90.00
#
_symmetry.space_group_name_H-M   'P 1'
#
loop_
_entity.id
_entity.type
_entity.pdbx_description
1 polymer ?
#
loop_
_entity_poly.entity_id
_entity_poly.type
_entity_poly.pdbx_seq_one_letter_code
_entity_poly.pdbx_strand_id
1 'polypeptide(L)'
;ITQDRIVNDPSLWSGRASTSSGIELMNHEIVVLGMSDTWSGPLVIDHAVMENGIDIQPVRAALARLGLNAEGQLSPTQGAHLIALLAKAEASRSGMIGEKRHTMNDDSDISSTRHARGFVAGALGGLVGHTEIFVSGGAEHQGPDGGGPVAVIVEKSQGKQS
;
A
#
# COMPACT_ATOMS: atom_id res chain seq x y z
N ILE A 1 1.12 -19.49 -14.01
CA ILE A 1 -0.15 -18.76 -14.27
C ILE A 1 -0.41 -18.85 -15.77
N THR A 2 -1.64 -19.14 -16.19
CA THR A 2 -2.05 -19.24 -17.62
C THR A 2 -2.75 -17.95 -18.05
N GLN A 3 -2.83 -17.69 -19.36
CA GLN A 3 -3.38 -16.43 -19.89
C GLN A 3 -4.83 -16.18 -19.46
N ASP A 4 -5.66 -17.23 -19.45
CA ASP A 4 -7.06 -17.19 -19.02
C ASP A 4 -7.22 -16.81 -17.54
N ARG A 5 -6.20 -17.00 -16.72
CA ARG A 5 -6.22 -16.64 -15.29
C ARG A 5 -5.76 -15.21 -15.02
N ILE A 6 -5.00 -14.62 -15.93
CA ILE A 6 -4.52 -13.23 -15.81
C ILE A 6 -5.73 -12.30 -15.89
N VAL A 7 -5.83 -11.40 -14.92
CA VAL A 7 -6.94 -10.50 -14.59
C VAL A 7 -8.24 -11.22 -14.20
N ASN A 8 -8.46 -12.49 -14.54
CA ASN A 8 -9.74 -13.16 -14.29
C ASN A 8 -9.82 -13.92 -12.95
N ASP A 9 -8.69 -14.43 -12.44
CA ASP A 9 -8.65 -15.19 -11.19
C ASP A 9 -8.09 -14.32 -10.04
N PRO A 10 -8.95 -13.69 -9.21
CA PRO A 10 -8.52 -12.82 -8.13
C PRO A 10 -7.90 -13.57 -6.94
N SER A 11 -7.96 -14.92 -6.91
CA SER A 11 -7.32 -15.71 -5.85
C SER A 11 -5.80 -15.77 -6.00
N LEU A 12 -5.27 -15.42 -7.17
CA LEU A 12 -3.85 -15.35 -7.44
C LEU A 12 -3.33 -13.93 -7.24
N TRP A 13 -2.45 -13.73 -6.27
CA TRP A 13 -1.85 -12.42 -6.04
C TRP A 13 -0.51 -12.50 -5.31
N SER A 14 0.27 -11.41 -5.39
CA SER A 14 1.48 -11.19 -4.60
C SER A 14 1.23 -10.14 -3.53
N GLY A 15 1.59 -10.45 -2.29
CA GLY A 15 1.48 -9.52 -1.15
C GLY A 15 2.59 -8.45 -1.10
N ARG A 16 3.44 -8.36 -2.14
CA ARG A 16 4.58 -7.41 -2.19
C ARG A 16 4.78 -6.76 -3.55
N ALA A 17 3.99 -7.14 -4.55
CA ALA A 17 4.10 -6.55 -5.88
C ALA A 17 3.43 -5.17 -5.91
N SER A 18 4.12 -4.18 -6.45
CA SER A 18 3.53 -2.89 -6.80
C SER A 18 3.96 -2.53 -8.20
N THR A 19 3.07 -2.72 -9.16
CA THR A 19 3.32 -2.52 -10.58
C THR A 19 2.56 -1.29 -11.08
N SER A 20 3.20 -0.54 -11.97
CA SER A 20 2.59 0.56 -12.71
C SER A 20 2.95 0.41 -14.18
N SER A 21 2.07 0.85 -15.06
CA SER A 21 2.29 0.88 -16.50
C SER A 21 2.25 2.33 -17.00
N GLY A 22 3.11 2.63 -17.96
CA GLY A 22 3.16 3.89 -18.68
C GLY A 22 3.44 3.65 -20.17
N ILE A 23 3.38 4.70 -20.98
CA ILE A 23 3.55 4.61 -22.44
C ILE A 23 5.01 4.67 -22.88
N GLU A 24 5.94 4.90 -21.96
CA GLU A 24 7.30 5.36 -22.23
C GLU A 24 8.27 4.22 -22.62
N LEU A 25 8.03 2.99 -22.15
CA LEU A 25 8.97 1.87 -22.26
C LEU A 25 8.27 0.58 -22.73
N MET A 26 9.01 -0.22 -23.52
CA MET A 26 8.56 -1.55 -23.96
C MET A 26 9.04 -2.69 -23.03
N ASN A 27 9.97 -2.39 -22.12
CA ASN A 27 10.54 -3.33 -21.16
C ASN A 27 10.00 -3.10 -19.75
N HIS A 28 10.29 -4.02 -18.83
CA HIS A 28 10.01 -3.85 -17.42
C HIS A 28 11.23 -3.33 -16.67
N GLU A 29 11.06 -2.23 -15.93
CA GLU A 29 12.00 -1.80 -14.91
C GLU A 29 11.55 -2.33 -13.55
N ILE A 30 12.44 -3.05 -12.87
CA ILE A 30 12.12 -3.76 -11.63
C ILE A 30 13.07 -3.29 -10.54
N VAL A 31 12.49 -2.77 -9.46
CA VAL A 31 13.20 -2.40 -8.24
C VAL A 31 12.74 -3.32 -7.12
N VAL A 32 13.70 -3.96 -6.43
CA VAL A 32 13.43 -4.82 -5.28
C VAL A 32 13.89 -4.10 -4.01
N LEU A 33 12.98 -3.93 -3.06
CA LEU A 33 13.24 -3.33 -1.76
C LEU A 33 13.11 -4.40 -0.68
N GLY A 34 14.06 -4.45 0.26
CA GLY A 34 14.07 -5.46 1.31
C GLY A 34 15.17 -5.21 2.35
N MET A 35 15.34 -6.18 3.24
CA MET A 35 16.39 -6.19 4.25
C MET A 35 17.35 -7.35 4.00
N SER A 36 18.60 -7.16 4.37
CA SER A 36 19.65 -8.18 4.37
C SER A 36 20.52 -8.02 5.61
N ASP A 37 20.95 -9.13 6.20
CA ASP A 37 21.84 -9.14 7.38
C ASP A 37 23.23 -8.55 7.07
N THR A 38 23.57 -8.41 5.78
CA THR A 38 24.82 -7.82 5.31
C THR A 38 24.71 -6.34 4.96
N TRP A 39 23.50 -5.74 5.04
CA TRP A 39 23.29 -4.33 4.71
C TRP A 39 23.39 -3.45 5.96
N SER A 40 24.09 -2.33 5.82
CA SER A 40 24.17 -1.28 6.84
C SER A 40 23.40 -0.03 6.39
N GLY A 41 22.90 0.74 7.34
CA GLY A 41 22.20 1.99 7.06
C GLY A 41 21.09 2.26 8.07
N PRO A 42 20.54 3.49 8.06
CA PRO A 42 19.56 3.89 9.05
C PRO A 42 18.15 3.38 8.70
N LEU A 43 17.90 2.97 7.46
CA LEU A 43 16.56 2.59 7.00
C LEU A 43 16.23 1.13 7.27
N VAL A 44 14.95 0.87 7.54
CA VAL A 44 14.34 -0.46 7.56
C VAL A 44 13.02 -0.44 6.81
N ILE A 45 12.65 -1.57 6.21
CA ILE A 45 11.39 -1.75 5.49
C ILE A 45 10.61 -2.93 6.07
N ASP A 46 9.30 -2.76 6.17
CA ASP A 46 8.34 -3.84 6.36
C ASP A 46 7.15 -3.64 5.41
N HIS A 47 6.21 -4.56 5.40
CA HIS A 47 5.04 -4.53 4.55
C HIS A 47 3.81 -5.12 5.25
N ALA A 48 2.66 -4.81 4.69
CA ALA A 48 1.36 -5.35 5.02
C ALA A 48 0.55 -5.54 3.74
N VAL A 49 -0.59 -6.21 3.85
CA VAL A 49 -1.60 -6.31 2.79
C VAL A 49 -2.91 -5.82 3.38
N MET A 50 -3.51 -4.80 2.75
CA MET A 50 -4.86 -4.35 3.07
C MET A 50 -5.85 -5.28 2.37
N GLU A 51 -6.87 -5.76 3.09
CA GLU A 51 -7.92 -6.61 2.50
C GLU A 51 -8.86 -5.80 1.60
N ASN A 52 -9.04 -4.52 1.89
CA ASN A 52 -9.81 -3.58 1.08
C ASN A 52 -9.36 -2.13 1.36
N GLY A 53 -9.90 -1.17 0.62
CA GLY A 53 -9.48 0.23 0.68
C GLY A 53 -9.60 0.97 2.04
N ILE A 54 -10.30 0.41 3.04
CA ILE A 54 -10.35 0.98 4.41
C ILE A 54 -9.56 0.18 5.46
N ASP A 55 -9.01 -0.97 5.08
CA ASP A 55 -8.38 -1.89 6.03
C ASP A 55 -6.98 -1.43 6.44
N ILE A 56 -6.92 -0.47 7.36
CA ILE A 56 -5.66 0.11 7.85
C ILE A 56 -4.97 -0.73 8.92
N GLN A 57 -5.60 -1.78 9.44
CA GLN A 57 -5.07 -2.51 10.62
C GLN A 57 -3.79 -3.29 10.32
N PRO A 58 -3.66 -3.99 9.17
CA PRO A 58 -2.40 -4.62 8.79
C PRO A 58 -1.25 -3.60 8.67
N VAL A 59 -1.53 -2.40 8.16
CA VAL A 59 -0.54 -1.32 8.04
C VAL A 59 -0.13 -0.79 9.40
N ARG A 60 -1.10 -0.58 10.31
CA ARG A 60 -0.84 -0.22 11.72
C ARG A 60 0.05 -1.26 12.40
N ALA A 61 -0.20 -2.55 12.17
CA ALA A 61 0.63 -3.62 12.71
C ALA A 61 2.05 -3.62 12.13
N ALA A 62 2.22 -3.32 10.84
CA ALA A 62 3.57 -3.17 10.24
C ALA A 62 4.33 -1.96 10.82
N LEU A 63 3.67 -0.82 10.99
CA LEU A 63 4.24 0.35 11.66
C LEU A 63 4.70 0.01 13.08
N ALA A 64 3.89 -0.74 13.85
CA ALA A 64 4.24 -1.16 15.21
C ALA A 64 5.49 -2.07 15.24
N ARG A 65 5.63 -3.02 14.29
CA ARG A 65 6.85 -3.85 14.15
C ARG A 65 8.10 -3.01 13.86
N LEU A 66 7.91 -1.86 13.21
CA LEU A 66 8.94 -0.87 12.91
C LEU A 66 9.14 0.16 14.04
N GLY A 67 8.48 0.00 15.20
CA GLY A 67 8.60 0.89 16.35
C GLY A 67 7.73 2.14 16.30
N LEU A 68 6.85 2.27 15.30
CA LEU A 68 5.90 3.39 15.17
C LEU A 68 4.50 2.95 15.63
N ASN A 69 4.24 3.05 16.93
CA ASN A 69 2.93 2.75 17.50
C ASN A 69 1.90 3.83 17.15
N ALA A 70 1.08 3.58 16.14
CA ALA A 70 -0.10 4.39 15.88
C ALA A 70 -1.26 3.86 16.75
N GLU A 71 -1.56 4.47 17.89
CA GLU A 71 -2.83 4.21 18.62
C GLU A 71 -3.99 5.00 18.03
N GLY A 72 -3.69 6.18 17.49
CA GLY A 72 -4.55 6.97 16.60
C GLY A 72 -3.83 7.23 15.29
N GLN A 73 -3.78 8.49 14.88
CA GLN A 73 -2.83 8.97 13.88
C GLN A 73 -1.41 9.00 14.48
N LEU A 74 -0.36 8.77 13.68
CA LEU A 74 1.01 8.95 14.16
C LEU A 74 1.23 10.37 14.68
N SER A 75 1.95 10.50 15.80
CA SER A 75 2.38 11.81 16.28
C SER A 75 3.40 12.43 15.32
N PRO A 76 3.57 13.77 15.30
CA PRO A 76 4.58 14.41 14.45
C PRO A 76 6.00 13.84 14.64
N THR A 77 6.37 13.49 15.87
CA THR A 77 7.67 12.86 16.16
C THR A 77 7.81 11.49 15.53
N GLN A 78 6.75 10.66 15.54
CA GLN A 78 6.76 9.35 14.89
C GLN A 78 6.71 9.49 13.36
N GLY A 79 5.90 10.42 12.85
CA GLY A 79 5.79 10.71 11.42
C GLY A 79 7.12 11.16 10.82
N ALA A 80 7.95 11.90 11.56
CA ALA A 80 9.29 12.29 11.12
C ALA A 80 10.23 11.09 10.86
N HIS A 81 9.95 9.92 11.44
CA HIS A 81 10.69 8.69 11.17
C HIS A 81 10.11 7.87 10.00
N LEU A 82 8.91 8.19 9.52
CA LEU A 82 8.32 7.54 8.35
C LEU A 82 8.91 8.17 7.07
N ILE A 83 9.76 7.41 6.37
CA ILE A 83 10.46 7.89 5.18
C ILE A 83 9.64 7.68 3.91
N ALA A 84 8.96 6.54 3.82
CA ALA A 84 8.05 6.28 2.71
C ALA A 84 6.94 5.32 3.12
N LEU A 85 5.76 5.55 2.55
CA LEU A 85 4.67 4.59 2.51
C LEU A 85 4.28 4.41 1.04
N LEU A 86 4.35 3.18 0.56
CA LEU A 86 4.11 2.81 -0.84
C LEU A 86 2.95 1.82 -0.89
N ALA A 87 1.80 2.22 -1.44
CA ALA A 87 0.58 1.44 -1.45
C ALA A 87 0.03 1.21 -2.86
N LYS A 88 -0.67 0.08 -3.03
CA LYS A 88 -1.59 -0.16 -4.14
C LYS A 88 -3.04 0.06 -3.70
N ALA A 89 -3.86 0.48 -4.66
CA ALA A 89 -5.28 0.72 -4.45
C ALA A 89 -6.08 0.32 -5.69
N GLU A 90 -7.22 -0.32 -5.48
CA GLU A 90 -8.22 -0.55 -6.52
C GLU A 90 -9.64 -0.50 -5.95
N ALA A 91 -10.62 -0.35 -6.83
CA ALA A 91 -12.01 -0.57 -6.47
C ALA A 91 -12.30 -2.06 -6.58
N SER A 92 -12.96 -2.64 -5.58
CA SER A 92 -13.33 -4.06 -5.63
C SER A 92 -14.21 -4.36 -6.85
N ARG A 93 -14.06 -5.53 -7.45
CA ARG A 93 -14.91 -5.94 -8.59
C ARG A 93 -16.36 -6.14 -8.20
N SER A 94 -16.59 -6.53 -6.95
CA SER A 94 -17.94 -6.75 -6.41
C SER A 94 -18.78 -5.47 -6.26
N GLY A 95 -18.14 -4.28 -6.29
CA GLY A 95 -18.82 -3.02 -5.98
C GLY A 95 -19.04 -2.80 -4.48
N MET A 96 -18.36 -3.58 -3.63
CA MET A 96 -18.56 -3.60 -2.18
C MET A 96 -17.24 -3.40 -1.42
N ILE A 97 -17.27 -2.60 -0.36
CA ILE A 97 -16.23 -2.59 0.69
C ILE A 97 -16.85 -3.25 1.92
N GLY A 98 -16.38 -4.46 2.25
CA GLY A 98 -17.09 -5.34 3.18
C GLY A 98 -18.50 -5.62 2.65
N GLU A 99 -19.52 -5.27 3.43
CA GLU A 99 -20.93 -5.43 3.04
C GLU A 99 -21.59 -4.13 2.57
N LYS A 100 -20.81 -3.07 2.31
CA LYS A 100 -21.33 -1.76 1.93
C LYS A 100 -21.00 -1.43 0.48
N ARG A 101 -22.04 -1.08 -0.28
CA ARG A 101 -21.92 -0.69 -1.69
C ARG A 101 -21.12 0.61 -1.85
N HIS A 102 -20.24 0.66 -2.84
CA HIS A 102 -19.61 1.88 -3.36
C HIS A 102 -20.05 2.18 -4.80
N THR A 103 -19.72 3.37 -5.32
CA THR A 103 -20.08 3.79 -6.69
C THR A 103 -18.90 3.79 -7.67
N MET A 104 -17.68 3.54 -7.19
CA MET A 104 -16.44 3.74 -7.97
C MET A 104 -16.40 3.04 -9.35
N ASN A 105 -17.09 1.91 -9.52
CA ASN A 105 -17.07 1.14 -10.78
C ASN A 105 -18.07 1.65 -11.82
N ASP A 106 -19.14 2.29 -11.38
CA ASP A 106 -20.27 2.70 -12.22
C ASP A 106 -20.34 4.23 -12.37
N ASP A 107 -19.32 4.94 -11.88
CA ASP A 107 -19.18 6.38 -12.03
C ASP A 107 -18.63 6.71 -13.42
N SER A 108 -19.45 7.35 -14.26
CA SER A 108 -19.08 7.74 -15.62
C SER A 108 -18.16 8.96 -15.69
N ASP A 109 -18.08 9.75 -14.62
CA ASP A 109 -17.39 11.03 -14.61
C ASP A 109 -15.95 10.87 -14.06
N ILE A 110 -15.77 9.98 -13.10
CA ILE A 110 -14.50 9.73 -12.41
C ILE A 110 -14.13 8.26 -12.49
N SER A 111 -12.98 7.97 -13.11
CA SER A 111 -12.48 6.60 -13.22
C SER A 111 -12.29 5.93 -11.85
N SER A 112 -12.59 4.63 -11.76
CA SER A 112 -12.45 3.83 -10.53
C SER A 112 -11.08 3.95 -9.88
N THR A 113 -10.00 3.98 -10.68
CA THR A 113 -8.62 4.14 -10.17
C THR A 113 -8.34 5.52 -9.57
N ARG A 114 -9.06 6.58 -9.99
CA ARG A 114 -8.96 7.92 -9.37
C ARG A 114 -9.65 7.92 -8.02
N HIS A 115 -10.86 7.33 -7.94
CA HIS A 115 -11.57 7.13 -6.67
C HIS A 115 -10.73 6.32 -5.68
N ALA A 116 -10.26 5.13 -6.08
CA ALA A 116 -9.51 4.23 -5.23
C ALA A 116 -8.23 4.87 -4.67
N ARG A 117 -7.45 5.57 -5.51
CA ARG A 117 -6.24 6.27 -5.04
C ARG A 117 -6.57 7.35 -4.00
N GLY A 118 -7.56 8.20 -4.25
CA GLY A 118 -7.95 9.24 -3.30
C GLY A 118 -8.49 8.67 -1.99
N PHE A 119 -9.29 7.60 -2.08
CA PHE A 119 -9.88 6.92 -0.93
C PHE A 119 -8.82 6.26 -0.04
N VAL A 120 -7.93 5.45 -0.62
CA VAL A 120 -6.84 4.79 0.11
C VAL A 120 -5.83 5.79 0.65
N ALA A 121 -5.48 6.83 -0.12
CA ALA A 121 -4.60 7.90 0.36
C ALA A 121 -5.22 8.64 1.55
N GLY A 122 -6.54 8.85 1.57
CA GLY A 122 -7.26 9.41 2.72
C GLY A 122 -7.20 8.50 3.95
N ALA A 123 -7.44 7.20 3.78
CA ALA A 123 -7.38 6.22 4.88
C ALA A 123 -5.97 6.12 5.49
N LEU A 124 -4.95 6.01 4.64
CA LEU A 124 -3.55 5.88 5.07
C LEU A 124 -2.98 7.22 5.55
N GLY A 125 -3.32 8.34 4.92
CA GLY A 125 -2.99 9.68 5.41
C GLY A 125 -3.60 9.97 6.78
N GLY A 126 -4.84 9.51 7.01
CA GLY A 126 -5.47 9.54 8.34
C GLY A 126 -4.71 8.73 9.39
N LEU A 127 -4.07 7.63 8.99
CA LEU A 127 -3.21 6.82 9.86
C LEU A 127 -1.85 7.47 10.14
N VAL A 128 -1.18 8.01 9.12
CA VAL A 128 0.22 8.47 9.25
C VAL A 128 0.38 9.96 9.52
N GLY A 129 -0.67 10.77 9.31
CA GLY A 129 -0.68 12.20 9.65
C GLY A 129 -0.16 13.14 8.58
N HIS A 130 0.17 12.64 7.39
CA HIS A 130 0.58 13.47 6.26
C HIS A 130 0.18 12.82 4.93
N THR A 131 0.22 13.62 3.86
CA THR A 131 -0.17 13.19 2.50
C THR A 131 1.03 12.87 1.61
N GLU A 132 2.25 13.05 2.11
CA GLU A 132 3.51 12.70 1.42
C GLU A 132 3.70 11.17 1.43
N ILE A 133 2.78 10.47 0.77
CA ILE A 133 2.73 9.01 0.64
C ILE A 133 2.46 8.65 -0.84
N PHE A 134 2.95 7.50 -1.27
CA PHE A 134 2.75 7.02 -2.63
C PHE A 134 1.60 6.03 -2.67
N VAL A 135 0.54 6.34 -3.44
CA VAL A 135 -0.60 5.45 -3.65
C VAL A 135 -0.84 5.28 -5.15
N SER A 136 -0.57 4.08 -5.65
CA SER A 136 -0.74 3.73 -7.07
C SER A 136 -2.04 2.95 -7.29
N GLY A 137 -2.71 3.25 -8.41
CA GLY A 137 -3.99 2.62 -8.77
C GLY A 137 -3.80 1.34 -9.59
N GLY A 138 -4.83 0.48 -9.61
CA GLY A 138 -4.86 -0.78 -10.38
C GLY A 138 -4.03 -1.84 -9.68
N ALA A 139 -4.67 -2.65 -8.84
CA ALA A 139 -4.02 -3.61 -7.95
C ALA A 139 -4.26 -5.06 -8.39
N GLU A 140 -4.47 -5.28 -9.69
CA GLU A 140 -4.73 -6.61 -10.23
C GLU A 140 -3.55 -7.54 -9.87
N HIS A 141 -3.85 -8.64 -9.18
CA HIS A 141 -2.88 -9.61 -8.65
C HIS A 141 -1.84 -9.02 -7.66
N GLN A 142 -2.10 -7.84 -7.11
CA GLN A 142 -1.25 -7.15 -6.15
C GLN A 142 -2.05 -7.01 -4.85
N GLY A 143 -2.20 -8.11 -4.11
CA GLY A 143 -3.13 -8.22 -2.98
C GLY A 143 -4.49 -8.82 -3.38
N PRO A 144 -5.41 -8.97 -2.39
CA PRO A 144 -6.77 -9.45 -2.64
C PRO A 144 -7.60 -8.41 -3.43
N ASP A 145 -8.70 -8.86 -4.06
CA ASP A 145 -9.61 -8.00 -4.84
C ASP A 145 -10.17 -6.84 -4.01
N GLY A 146 -9.91 -5.60 -4.45
CA GLY A 146 -10.29 -4.38 -3.74
C GLY A 146 -9.28 -3.91 -2.69
N GLY A 147 -8.23 -4.71 -2.44
CA GLY A 147 -7.16 -4.46 -1.49
C GLY A 147 -5.84 -4.03 -2.15
N GLY A 148 -4.74 -4.26 -1.43
CA GLY A 148 -3.42 -3.97 -1.96
C GLY A 148 -2.28 -4.08 -0.94
N PRO A 149 -1.04 -4.38 -1.36
CA PRO A 149 0.11 -4.30 -0.49
C PRO A 149 0.44 -2.86 -0.14
N VAL A 150 1.00 -2.70 1.06
CA VAL A 150 1.58 -1.46 1.56
C VAL A 150 2.97 -1.78 2.08
N ALA A 151 3.99 -1.13 1.53
CA ALA A 151 5.35 -1.14 2.07
C ALA A 151 5.58 0.12 2.89
N VAL A 152 6.27 -0.02 4.02
CA VAL A 152 6.58 1.06 4.96
C VAL A 152 8.08 1.08 5.17
N ILE A 153 8.71 2.22 4.89
CA ILE A 153 10.14 2.45 5.11
C ILE A 153 10.27 3.48 6.22
N VAL A 154 11.02 3.14 7.26
CA VAL A 154 11.28 4.06 8.38
C VAL A 154 12.77 4.22 8.60
N GLU A 155 13.13 5.36 9.18
CA GLU A 155 14.45 5.57 9.77
C GLU A 155 14.47 4.98 11.19
N LYS A 156 15.43 4.10 11.47
CA LYS A 156 15.68 3.56 12.81
C LYS A 156 15.94 4.72 13.76
N SER A 157 15.15 4.83 14.82
CA SER A 157 15.46 5.73 15.93
C SER A 157 16.83 5.35 16.47
N GLN A 158 17.78 6.30 16.47
CA GLN A 158 19.10 6.06 17.05
C GLN A 158 18.91 5.77 18.54
N GLY A 159 19.03 4.49 18.92
CA GLY A 159 19.28 4.16 20.31
C GLY A 159 20.56 4.88 20.70
N LYS A 160 20.51 5.75 21.73
CA LYS A 160 21.72 6.17 22.42
C LYS A 160 22.45 4.87 22.78
N GLN A 161 23.60 4.64 22.16
CA GLN A 161 24.52 3.62 22.66
C GLN A 161 24.87 4.04 24.09
N SER A 162 24.34 3.31 25.06
CA SER A 162 24.72 3.39 26.46
C SER A 162 26.07 2.73 26.66
#